data_AF-A0A7C5YYW3-F1
#
_entry.id   AF-A0A7C5YYW3-F1
#
_cell.length_a   1.000
_cell.length_b   1.000
_cell.length_c   1.000
_cell.angle_alpha   90.00
_cell.angle_beta   90.00
_cell.angle_gamma   90.00
#
_symmetry.space_group_name_H-M   'P 1'
#
loop_
_entity.id
_entity.type
_entity.pdbx_description
1 polymer ?
#
loop_
_entity_poly.entity_id
_entity_poly.type
_entity_poly.pdbx_seq_one_letter_code
_entity_poly.pdbx_strand_id
1 'polypeptide(L)'
;LGGLKDGLLDASGSDLPPSADGSDWLGEGVVGFHIRGTEASAAPPPDPNWRERFRFACEVSEEGQPRRWLVVQQWRNDAATEDDRSEGTPQLLEEHQKRTEQRARELAKALGFGREPEETLALAARLHDQGKRSARWQRAFNAPKDGVYAKTEGPINQGLLDGYRHEIGSVLQVERDARLAALPEEHRDLVLHLITTHHGFARPVIGTSGCEDTPPSVLDEKAAEIALRFARLQARWGPWGLAWWEALLRAADQLASRDNAAGSGAGGGV
;
A
#
# COMPACT_ATOMS: atom_id res chain seq x y z
N LEU A 1 -24.70 -23.57 -11.10
CA LEU A 1 -23.65 -23.72 -12.12
C LEU A 1 -23.04 -25.10 -11.91
N GLY A 2 -23.00 -25.95 -12.93
CA GLY A 2 -22.34 -27.26 -12.86
C GLY A 2 -20.82 -27.15 -12.96
N GLY A 3 -20.12 -28.28 -12.84
CA GLY A 3 -18.66 -28.39 -12.84
C GLY A 3 -18.03 -28.32 -14.24
N LEU A 4 -16.72 -28.63 -14.33
CA LEU A 4 -15.97 -28.70 -15.58
C LEU A 4 -15.80 -30.15 -16.02
N LYS A 5 -15.99 -30.42 -17.32
CA LYS A 5 -15.68 -31.70 -17.97
C LYS A 5 -15.01 -31.42 -19.31
N ASP A 6 -13.85 -32.03 -19.56
CA ASP A 6 -13.05 -31.83 -20.77
C ASP A 6 -12.76 -30.35 -21.11
N GLY A 7 -12.60 -29.52 -20.06
CA GLY A 7 -12.35 -28.08 -20.20
C GLY A 7 -13.57 -27.22 -20.53
N LEU A 8 -14.78 -27.80 -20.55
CA LEU A 8 -16.05 -27.12 -20.79
C LEU A 8 -16.97 -27.18 -19.57
N LEU A 9 -17.88 -26.22 -19.46
CA LEU A 9 -18.92 -26.23 -18.42
C LEU A 9 -19.94 -27.35 -18.71
N ASP A 10 -20.13 -28.25 -17.75
CA ASP A 10 -21.10 -29.33 -17.81
C ASP A 10 -22.13 -29.14 -16.68
N ALA A 11 -23.41 -28.98 -17.06
CA ALA A 11 -24.49 -28.77 -16.10
C ALA A 11 -24.71 -29.96 -15.15
N SER A 12 -24.26 -31.16 -15.54
CA SER A 12 -24.30 -32.38 -14.73
C SER A 12 -23.02 -32.64 -13.93
N GLY A 13 -21.95 -31.88 -14.20
CA GLY A 13 -20.71 -32.00 -13.44
C GLY A 13 -20.86 -31.50 -12.02
N SER A 14 -20.32 -32.23 -11.05
CA SER A 14 -20.24 -31.84 -9.63
C SER A 14 -18.82 -31.81 -9.09
N ASP A 15 -17.83 -32.16 -9.92
CA ASP A 15 -16.44 -32.24 -9.49
C ASP A 15 -15.87 -30.83 -9.25
N LEU A 16 -15.08 -30.71 -8.18
CA LEU A 16 -14.28 -29.52 -7.94
C LEU A 16 -13.19 -29.47 -9.01
N PRO A 17 -13.14 -28.42 -9.85
CA PRO A 17 -12.12 -28.34 -10.88
C PRO A 17 -10.74 -28.22 -10.23
N PRO A 18 -9.70 -28.87 -10.79
CA PRO A 18 -8.34 -28.65 -10.35
C PRO A 18 -7.99 -27.18 -10.57
N SER A 19 -7.88 -26.44 -9.47
CA SER A 19 -7.47 -25.05 -9.48
C SER A 19 -5.97 -24.96 -9.21
N ALA A 20 -5.36 -23.87 -9.70
CA ALA A 20 -3.93 -23.62 -9.52
C ALA A 20 -3.52 -23.61 -8.03
N ASP A 21 -4.44 -23.22 -7.13
CA ASP A 21 -4.29 -23.15 -5.67
C ASP A 21 -4.84 -24.36 -4.90
N GLY A 22 -5.43 -25.34 -5.59
CA GLY A 22 -6.07 -26.51 -5.00
C GLY A 22 -5.47 -27.85 -5.43
N SER A 23 -4.40 -27.84 -6.23
CA SER A 23 -3.77 -29.05 -6.75
C SER A 23 -2.27 -28.89 -6.95
N ASP A 24 -1.48 -29.92 -6.62
CA ASP A 24 -0.01 -29.89 -6.54
C ASP A 24 0.71 -29.80 -7.90
N TRP A 25 -0.03 -29.70 -9.02
CA TRP A 25 0.55 -29.80 -10.36
C TRP A 25 1.43 -28.60 -10.76
N LEU A 26 1.23 -27.43 -10.14
CA LEU A 26 2.09 -26.26 -10.36
C LEU A 26 3.29 -26.21 -9.42
N GLY A 27 3.37 -27.10 -8.41
CA GLY A 27 4.37 -27.04 -7.35
C GLY A 27 3.99 -26.05 -6.23
N GLU A 28 4.51 -26.30 -5.04
CA GLU A 28 4.22 -25.52 -3.84
C GLU A 28 4.76 -24.08 -3.96
N GLY A 29 3.95 -23.08 -3.57
CA GLY A 29 4.35 -21.67 -3.60
C GLY A 29 4.38 -20.99 -4.98
N VAL A 30 4.01 -21.69 -6.07
CA VAL A 30 3.90 -21.06 -7.40
C VAL A 30 2.68 -20.14 -7.50
N VAL A 31 1.61 -20.51 -6.81
CA VAL A 31 0.43 -19.64 -6.68
C VAL A 31 0.58 -18.81 -5.41
N GLY A 32 0.95 -17.54 -5.58
CA GLY A 32 1.27 -16.64 -4.47
C GLY A 32 0.10 -16.27 -3.58
N PHE A 33 -1.15 -16.45 -4.02
CA PHE A 33 -2.34 -16.20 -3.23
C PHE A 33 -3.47 -17.18 -3.58
N HIS A 34 -4.34 -17.46 -2.63
CA HIS A 34 -5.56 -18.24 -2.85
C HIS A 34 -6.77 -17.66 -2.12
N ILE A 35 -7.97 -18.02 -2.57
CA ILE A 35 -9.22 -17.48 -2.06
C ILE A 35 -10.07 -18.63 -1.51
N ARG A 36 -10.47 -18.55 -0.25
CA ARG A 36 -11.33 -19.55 0.41
C ARG A 36 -12.64 -18.92 0.87
N GLY A 37 -13.74 -19.60 0.58
CA GLY A 37 -15.03 -19.33 1.24
C GLY A 37 -15.06 -20.04 2.59
N THR A 38 -15.37 -19.33 3.67
CA THR A 38 -15.56 -19.95 4.99
C THR A 38 -16.85 -19.46 5.64
N GLU A 39 -17.55 -20.38 6.31
CA GLU A 39 -18.66 -20.03 7.19
C GLU A 39 -18.13 -19.26 8.40
N ALA A 40 -18.89 -18.31 8.93
CA ALA A 40 -18.47 -17.51 10.09
C ALA A 40 -18.28 -18.37 11.36
N SER A 41 -18.95 -19.52 11.45
CA SER A 41 -18.81 -20.50 12.53
C SER A 41 -17.60 -21.43 12.35
N ALA A 42 -16.98 -21.45 11.17
CA ALA A 42 -15.85 -22.32 10.85
C ALA A 42 -14.55 -21.50 10.81
N ALA A 43 -13.69 -21.68 11.82
CA ALA A 43 -12.31 -21.26 11.71
C ALA A 43 -11.52 -22.40 11.05
N PRO A 44 -11.00 -22.25 9.82
CA PRO A 44 -10.11 -23.25 9.26
C PRO A 44 -8.85 -23.38 10.14
N PRO A 45 -8.25 -24.59 10.23
CA PRO A 45 -7.02 -24.78 10.98
C PRO A 45 -5.91 -23.88 10.42
N PRO A 46 -5.03 -23.34 11.29
CA PRO A 46 -3.94 -22.49 10.85
C PRO A 46 -2.99 -23.28 9.95
N ASP A 47 -2.70 -22.72 8.78
CA ASP A 47 -1.70 -23.25 7.87
C ASP A 47 -0.40 -22.46 8.06
N PRO A 48 0.74 -23.11 8.36
CA PRO A 48 1.99 -22.41 8.59
C PRO A 48 2.53 -21.71 7.35
N ASN A 49 2.16 -22.15 6.14
CA ASN A 49 2.69 -21.61 4.88
C ASN A 49 1.85 -20.44 4.34
N TRP A 50 0.59 -20.36 4.76
CA TRP A 50 -0.35 -19.34 4.29
C TRP A 50 -0.66 -18.33 5.38
N ARG A 51 -0.74 -17.06 4.99
CA ARG A 51 -1.11 -15.95 5.85
C ARG A 51 -2.37 -15.29 5.31
N GLU A 52 -3.39 -15.14 6.15
CA GLU A 52 -4.57 -14.33 5.81
C GLU A 52 -4.17 -12.87 5.57
N ARG A 53 -4.65 -12.30 4.46
CA ARG A 53 -4.37 -10.93 4.04
C ARG A 53 -5.62 -10.09 3.97
N PHE A 54 -6.69 -10.66 3.43
CA PHE A 54 -7.97 -9.98 3.36
C PHE A 54 -9.09 -10.91 3.78
N ARG A 55 -10.13 -10.32 4.36
CA ARG A 55 -11.35 -10.99 4.73
C ARG A 55 -12.53 -10.09 4.38
N PHE A 56 -13.45 -10.60 3.58
CA PHE A 56 -14.62 -9.87 3.11
C PHE A 56 -15.89 -10.61 3.55
N ALA A 57 -16.82 -9.92 4.20
CA ALA A 57 -18.13 -10.48 4.48
C ALA A 57 -18.90 -10.53 3.15
N CYS A 58 -19.22 -11.74 2.69
CA CYS A 58 -19.94 -11.93 1.42
C CYS A 58 -21.43 -12.11 1.65
N GLU A 59 -21.80 -12.56 2.84
CA GLU A 59 -23.17 -12.66 3.29
C GLU A 59 -23.22 -12.13 4.71
N VAL A 60 -24.18 -11.24 4.96
CA VAL A 60 -24.47 -10.68 6.28
C VAL A 60 -25.92 -10.98 6.65
N SER A 61 -26.21 -11.11 7.94
CA SER A 61 -27.58 -11.19 8.44
C SER A 61 -28.30 -9.85 8.29
N GLU A 62 -29.61 -9.84 8.53
CA GLU A 62 -30.39 -8.60 8.60
C GLU A 62 -29.88 -7.62 9.67
N GLU A 63 -29.19 -8.14 10.70
CA GLU A 63 -28.55 -7.36 11.77
C GLU A 63 -27.11 -6.93 11.42
N GLY A 64 -26.65 -7.21 10.19
CA GLY A 64 -25.30 -6.87 9.72
C GLY A 64 -24.20 -7.83 10.18
N GLN A 65 -24.54 -8.97 10.79
CA GLN A 65 -23.54 -9.94 11.23
C GLN A 65 -23.06 -10.83 10.07
N PRO A 66 -21.75 -10.97 9.84
CA PRO A 66 -21.22 -11.82 8.79
C PRO A 66 -21.61 -13.29 8.98
N ARG A 67 -22.19 -13.90 7.96
CA ARG A 67 -22.51 -15.34 7.88
C ARG A 67 -21.45 -16.10 7.08
N ARG A 68 -20.99 -15.50 5.99
CA ARG A 68 -19.97 -16.09 5.11
C ARG A 68 -18.88 -15.10 4.79
N TRP A 69 -17.65 -15.60 4.82
CA TRP A 69 -16.45 -14.84 4.52
C TRP A 69 -15.79 -15.35 3.24
N LEU A 70 -15.28 -14.43 2.42
CA LEU A 70 -14.19 -14.71 1.50
C LEU A 70 -12.88 -14.30 2.16
N VAL A 71 -11.98 -15.26 2.32
CA VAL A 71 -10.66 -15.08 2.90
C VAL A 71 -9.64 -15.20 1.79
N VAL A 72 -8.83 -14.16 1.62
CA VAL A 72 -7.67 -14.17 0.73
C VAL A 72 -6.45 -14.45 1.59
N GLN A 73 -5.77 -15.56 1.33
CA GLN A 73 -4.49 -15.85 1.97
C GLN A 73 -3.37 -15.79 0.93
N GLN A 74 -2.19 -15.43 1.40
CA GLN A 74 -0.99 -15.29 0.59
C GLN A 74 0.10 -16.21 1.12
N TRP A 75 0.93 -16.71 0.23
CA TRP A 75 2.12 -17.47 0.58
C TRP A 75 3.07 -16.60 1.40
N ARG A 76 3.55 -17.09 2.55
CA ARG A 76 4.34 -16.27 3.48
C ARG A 76 5.64 -15.70 2.91
N ASN A 77 6.24 -16.39 1.95
CA ASN A 77 7.49 -15.96 1.32
C ASN A 77 7.28 -15.17 0.01
N ASP A 78 6.04 -14.94 -0.39
CA ASP A 78 5.74 -14.06 -1.52
C ASP A 78 5.50 -12.65 -0.97
N ALA A 79 6.29 -11.66 -1.40
CA ALA A 79 6.09 -10.27 -1.01
C ALA A 79 5.20 -9.59 -2.06
N ALA A 80 3.92 -9.37 -1.76
CA ALA A 80 2.96 -8.81 -2.73
C ALA A 80 2.96 -7.28 -2.73
N THR A 81 3.38 -6.65 -1.63
CA THR A 81 3.49 -5.20 -1.50
C THR A 81 4.88 -4.79 -1.06
N GLU A 82 5.22 -3.52 -1.25
CA GLU A 82 6.49 -2.97 -0.74
C GLU A 82 6.60 -3.14 0.78
N ASP A 83 5.49 -3.03 1.50
CA ASP A 83 5.42 -3.31 2.93
C ASP A 83 5.75 -4.77 3.26
N ASP A 84 5.52 -5.75 2.37
CA ASP A 84 5.89 -7.14 2.65
C ASP A 84 7.39 -7.41 2.51
N ARG A 85 8.16 -6.49 1.93
CA ARG A 85 9.61 -6.63 1.76
C ARG A 85 10.32 -6.27 3.06
N SER A 86 10.19 -7.15 4.05
CA SER A 86 10.98 -7.15 5.27
C SER A 86 12.44 -7.59 5.07
N GLU A 87 12.89 -7.76 3.82
CA GLU A 87 14.22 -8.27 3.46
C GLU A 87 15.27 -7.16 3.24
N GLY A 88 14.98 -5.92 3.65
CA GLY A 88 15.88 -4.79 3.47
C GLY A 88 16.68 -4.45 4.72
N THR A 89 17.90 -3.95 4.54
CA THR A 89 18.66 -3.28 5.62
C THR A 89 17.81 -2.16 6.23
N PRO A 90 17.76 -2.02 7.57
CA PRO A 90 17.05 -0.93 8.22
C PRO A 90 17.40 0.43 7.62
N GLN A 91 16.39 1.25 7.38
CA GLN A 91 16.55 2.56 6.76
C GLN A 91 15.82 3.62 7.57
N LEU A 92 16.54 4.66 8.00
CA LEU A 92 15.94 5.81 8.68
C LEU A 92 14.99 6.55 7.73
N LEU A 93 13.84 6.96 8.27
CA LEU A 93 12.78 7.64 7.52
C LEU A 93 13.27 8.95 6.89
N GLU A 94 14.01 9.74 7.65
CA GLU A 94 14.55 11.01 7.19
C GLU A 94 15.51 10.86 6.01
N GLU A 95 16.34 9.81 6.03
CA GLU A 95 17.28 9.50 4.95
C GLU A 95 16.57 8.99 3.70
N HIS A 96 15.60 8.08 3.89
CA HIS A 96 14.75 7.59 2.82
C HIS A 96 14.06 8.76 2.11
N GLN A 97 13.35 9.62 2.85
CA GLN A 97 12.65 10.78 2.31
C GLN A 97 13.59 11.76 1.59
N LYS A 98 14.81 11.99 2.08
CA LYS A 98 15.83 12.83 1.39
C LYS A 98 16.26 12.21 0.06
N ARG A 99 16.49 10.90 0.03
CA ARG A 99 16.88 10.19 -1.20
C ARG A 99 15.74 10.18 -2.21
N THR A 100 14.51 9.95 -1.76
CA THR A 100 13.32 9.98 -2.61
C THR A 100 13.11 11.37 -3.21
N GLU A 101 13.28 12.44 -2.42
CA GLU A 101 13.30 13.82 -2.93
C GLU A 101 14.38 14.04 -4.01
N GLN A 102 15.61 13.59 -3.74
CA GLN A 102 16.72 13.73 -4.69
C GLN A 102 16.42 13.01 -6.01
N ARG A 103 15.90 11.78 -5.96
CA ARG A 103 15.51 11.01 -7.15
C ARG A 103 14.35 11.65 -7.90
N ALA A 104 13.37 12.21 -7.20
CA ALA A 104 12.30 12.99 -7.80
C ALA A 104 12.84 14.20 -8.57
N ARG A 105 13.79 14.95 -8.01
CA ARG A 105 14.43 16.09 -8.69
C ARG A 105 15.23 15.66 -9.92
N GLU A 106 15.94 14.54 -9.84
CA GLU A 106 16.69 13.98 -10.98
C GLU A 106 15.76 13.53 -12.11
N LEU A 107 14.65 12.85 -11.79
CA LEU A 107 13.63 12.47 -12.76
C LEU A 107 13.01 13.70 -13.42
N ALA A 108 12.61 14.70 -12.63
CA ALA A 108 12.04 15.95 -13.13
C ALA A 108 13.00 16.66 -14.11
N LYS A 109 14.29 16.75 -13.75
CA LYS A 109 15.33 17.34 -14.62
C LYS A 109 15.52 16.55 -15.91
N ALA A 110 15.58 15.22 -15.83
CA ALA A 110 15.70 14.36 -17.00
C ALA A 110 14.50 14.47 -17.96
N LEU A 111 13.32 14.75 -17.41
CA LEU A 111 12.08 14.98 -18.17
C LEU A 111 11.91 16.43 -18.63
N GLY A 112 12.86 17.32 -18.33
CA GLY A 112 12.82 18.72 -18.74
C GLY A 112 11.76 19.57 -18.01
N PHE A 113 11.43 19.22 -16.77
CA PHE A 113 10.43 19.96 -16.00
C PHE A 113 10.90 21.38 -15.67
N GLY A 114 9.96 22.32 -15.69
CA GLY A 114 10.15 23.64 -15.10
C GLY A 114 10.16 23.57 -13.57
N ARG A 115 10.42 24.73 -12.94
CA ARG A 115 10.58 24.84 -11.48
C ARG A 115 9.37 24.34 -10.68
N GLU A 116 8.15 24.70 -11.10
CA GLU A 116 6.93 24.36 -10.34
C GLU A 116 6.60 22.85 -10.39
N PRO A 117 6.57 22.18 -11.56
CA PRO A 117 6.44 20.72 -11.63
C PRO A 117 7.55 19.95 -10.90
N GLU A 118 8.81 20.42 -10.98
CA GLU A 118 9.93 19.82 -10.22
C GLU A 118 9.67 19.90 -8.71
N GLU A 119 9.34 21.09 -8.21
CA GLU A 119 9.11 21.29 -6.76
C GLU A 119 7.90 20.51 -6.26
N THR A 120 6.86 20.35 -7.09
CA THR A 120 5.70 19.53 -6.78
C THR A 120 6.09 18.06 -6.57
N LEU A 121 6.84 17.48 -7.52
CA LEU A 121 7.27 16.09 -7.41
C LEU A 121 8.22 15.89 -6.24
N ALA A 122 9.17 16.81 -6.05
CA ALA A 122 10.16 16.77 -4.99
C ALA A 122 9.51 16.88 -3.60
N LEU A 123 8.54 17.80 -3.43
CA LEU A 123 7.85 17.95 -2.16
C LEU A 123 6.97 16.74 -1.83
N ALA A 124 6.25 16.19 -2.82
CA ALA A 124 5.51 14.94 -2.64
C ALA A 124 6.43 13.79 -2.22
N ALA A 125 7.56 13.64 -2.91
CA ALA A 125 8.60 12.65 -2.59
C ALA A 125 9.17 12.83 -1.17
N ARG A 126 9.42 14.08 -0.76
CA ARG A 126 9.93 14.39 0.58
C ARG A 126 8.95 14.06 1.69
N LEU A 127 7.65 14.07 1.40
CA LEU A 127 6.56 14.01 2.39
C LEU A 127 5.72 12.72 2.34
N HIS A 128 5.88 11.87 1.32
CA HIS A 128 4.99 10.72 1.07
C HIS A 128 4.88 9.75 2.25
N ASP A 129 5.95 9.58 3.01
CA ASP A 129 6.08 8.59 4.08
C ASP A 129 5.91 9.15 5.51
N GLN A 130 5.42 10.39 5.67
CA GLN A 130 5.31 10.99 7.01
C GLN A 130 4.43 10.18 7.98
N GLY A 131 3.40 9.50 7.50
CA GLY A 131 2.56 8.60 8.30
C GLY A 131 3.34 7.45 8.94
N LYS A 132 4.50 7.06 8.38
CA LYS A 132 5.36 6.05 9.01
C LYS A 132 5.89 6.50 10.38
N ARG A 133 5.86 7.80 10.70
CA ARG A 133 6.18 8.33 12.04
C ARG A 133 5.21 7.89 13.13
N SER A 134 4.02 7.43 12.77
CA SER A 134 3.02 6.99 13.76
C SER A 134 3.60 5.93 14.68
N ALA A 135 3.32 6.06 15.98
CA ALA A 135 3.74 5.08 16.99
C ALA A 135 3.13 3.69 16.70
N ARG A 136 1.97 3.62 16.05
CA ARG A 136 1.37 2.36 15.60
C ARG A 136 2.21 1.71 14.50
N TRP A 137 2.58 2.49 13.48
CA TRP A 137 3.44 2.02 12.39
C TRP A 137 4.80 1.53 12.90
N GLN A 138 5.52 2.35 13.66
CA GLN A 138 6.83 1.98 14.19
C GLN A 138 6.78 0.72 15.08
N ARG A 139 5.74 0.56 15.89
CA ARG A 139 5.53 -0.67 16.68
C ARG A 139 5.21 -1.88 15.82
N ALA A 140 4.32 -1.73 14.83
CA ALA A 140 3.97 -2.82 13.93
C ALA A 140 5.17 -3.32 13.12
N PHE A 141 6.07 -2.42 12.74
CA PHE A 141 7.29 -2.75 12.00
C PHE A 141 8.47 -3.14 12.90
N ASN A 142 8.29 -3.29 14.21
CA ASN A 142 9.35 -3.60 15.16
C ASN A 142 10.56 -2.66 15.04
N ALA A 143 10.31 -1.37 14.78
CA ALA A 143 11.36 -0.40 14.54
C ALA A 143 12.27 -0.25 15.77
N PRO A 144 13.61 -0.18 15.58
CA PRO A 144 14.54 0.16 16.64
C PRO A 144 14.19 1.51 17.29
N LYS A 145 14.46 1.63 18.60
CA LYS A 145 14.10 2.82 19.40
C LYS A 145 15.07 4.00 19.26
N ASP A 146 16.14 3.84 18.49
CA ASP A 146 17.19 4.84 18.28
C ASP A 146 16.87 5.82 17.13
N GLY A 147 15.75 5.63 16.44
CA GLY A 147 15.34 6.47 15.34
C GLY A 147 13.89 6.23 14.90
N VAL A 148 13.52 6.89 13.80
CA VAL A 148 12.28 6.61 13.09
C VAL A 148 12.64 5.97 11.77
N TYR A 149 12.08 4.80 11.48
CA TYR A 149 12.48 4.00 10.35
C TYR A 149 11.41 4.01 9.25
N ALA A 150 11.86 4.15 7.99
CA ALA A 150 11.03 3.89 6.82
C ALA A 150 10.96 2.39 6.51
N LYS A 151 12.06 1.67 6.79
CA LYS A 151 12.21 0.22 6.55
C LYS A 151 12.89 -0.42 7.74
N THR A 152 12.46 -1.61 8.11
CA THR A 152 12.95 -2.37 9.26
C THR A 152 13.18 -3.83 8.88
N GLU A 153 13.93 -4.55 9.71
CA GLU A 153 14.01 -6.00 9.63
C GLU A 153 12.70 -6.60 10.15
N GLY A 154 12.12 -7.52 9.40
CA GLY A 154 10.82 -8.11 9.73
C GLY A 154 10.83 -9.06 10.94
N PRO A 155 9.69 -9.71 11.22
CA PRO A 155 8.42 -9.61 10.49
C PRO A 155 7.55 -8.45 10.95
N ILE A 156 6.61 -8.01 10.12
CA ILE A 156 5.63 -6.97 10.46
C ILE A 156 4.46 -7.57 11.23
N ASN A 157 4.10 -6.94 12.34
CA ASN A 157 2.90 -7.26 13.10
C ASN A 157 1.67 -6.56 12.50
N GLN A 158 1.01 -7.26 11.59
CA GLN A 158 -0.13 -6.77 10.83
C GLN A 158 -1.38 -6.56 11.69
N GLY A 159 -1.52 -7.34 12.77
CA GLY A 159 -2.59 -7.14 13.75
C GLY A 159 -2.46 -5.80 14.49
N LEU A 160 -1.25 -5.27 14.66
CA LEU A 160 -1.05 -3.94 15.24
C LEU A 160 -1.36 -2.80 14.26
N LEU A 161 -1.23 -3.02 12.95
CA LEU A 161 -1.67 -2.03 11.96
C LEU A 161 -3.19 -1.89 12.01
N ASP A 162 -3.93 -2.99 12.09
CA ASP A 162 -5.41 -2.97 12.17
C ASP A 162 -6.01 -2.11 11.04
N GLY A 163 -5.50 -2.34 9.83
CA GLY A 163 -5.88 -1.59 8.63
C GLY A 163 -5.23 -0.22 8.47
N TYR A 164 -4.42 0.23 9.45
CA TYR A 164 -3.69 1.50 9.35
C TYR A 164 -2.83 1.53 8.10
N ARG A 165 -2.94 2.63 7.36
CA ARG A 165 -2.06 2.89 6.22
C ARG A 165 -1.33 4.20 6.41
N HIS A 166 -0.04 4.23 6.12
CA HIS A 166 0.74 5.44 6.33
C HIS A 166 0.35 6.56 5.36
N GLU A 167 -0.33 6.30 4.25
CA GLU A 167 -0.66 7.39 3.31
C GLU A 167 -1.72 8.34 3.87
N ILE A 168 -2.72 7.82 4.61
CA ILE A 168 -3.69 8.68 5.31
C ILE A 168 -3.01 9.43 6.46
N GLY A 169 -2.13 8.75 7.20
CA GLY A 169 -1.32 9.39 8.26
C GLY A 169 -0.41 10.49 7.71
N SER A 170 0.16 10.30 6.52
CA SER A 170 0.99 11.29 5.84
C SER A 170 0.19 12.55 5.54
N VAL A 171 -1.02 12.43 4.95
CA VAL A 171 -1.87 13.59 4.68
C VAL A 171 -2.16 14.39 5.94
N LEU A 172 -2.62 13.73 7.01
CA LEU A 172 -2.98 14.39 8.26
C LEU A 172 -1.79 15.15 8.86
N GLN A 173 -0.58 14.63 8.72
CA GLN A 173 0.63 15.31 9.21
C GLN A 173 1.07 16.46 8.31
N VAL A 174 1.00 16.31 6.99
CA VAL A 174 1.60 17.26 6.03
C VAL A 174 0.71 18.45 5.68
N GLU A 175 -0.59 18.40 5.99
CA GLU A 175 -1.51 19.53 5.79
C GLU A 175 -1.04 20.82 6.50
N ARG A 176 -0.20 20.68 7.54
CA ARG A 176 0.40 21.80 8.30
C ARG A 176 1.81 22.18 7.84
N ASP A 177 2.37 21.52 6.82
CA ASP A 177 3.72 21.81 6.32
C ASP A 177 3.73 23.17 5.59
N ALA A 178 4.57 24.09 6.07
CA ALA A 178 4.66 25.44 5.52
C ALA A 178 5.07 25.47 4.04
N ARG A 179 5.83 24.48 3.57
CA ARG A 179 6.22 24.38 2.15
C ARG A 179 5.03 24.00 1.28
N LEU A 180 4.16 23.12 1.79
CA LEU A 180 2.91 22.77 1.11
C LEU A 180 1.96 23.97 1.06
N ALA A 181 1.87 24.73 2.15
CA ALA A 181 1.03 25.94 2.21
C ALA A 181 1.52 27.06 1.28
N ALA A 182 2.81 27.10 0.93
CA ALA A 182 3.40 28.07 0.03
C ALA A 182 3.19 27.75 -1.46
N LEU A 183 2.74 26.54 -1.81
CA LEU A 183 2.46 26.16 -3.20
C LEU A 183 1.12 26.76 -3.68
N PRO A 184 0.99 27.04 -5.00
CA PRO A 184 -0.31 27.30 -5.59
C PRO A 184 -1.28 26.15 -5.32
N GLU A 185 -2.57 26.45 -5.20
CA GLU A 185 -3.59 25.49 -4.79
C GLU A 185 -3.58 24.21 -5.62
N GLU A 186 -3.41 24.33 -6.94
CA GLU A 186 -3.32 23.21 -7.87
C GLU A 186 -2.14 22.26 -7.61
N HIS A 187 -0.99 22.82 -7.27
CA HIS A 187 0.21 22.05 -6.97
C HIS A 187 0.10 21.41 -5.59
N ARG A 188 -0.48 22.11 -4.61
CA ARG A 188 -0.81 21.54 -3.31
C ARG A 188 -1.76 20.36 -3.42
N ASP A 189 -2.82 20.46 -4.23
CA ASP A 189 -3.75 19.35 -4.46
C ASP A 189 -3.03 18.17 -5.14
N LEU A 190 -2.15 18.42 -6.11
CA LEU A 190 -1.36 17.35 -6.72
C LEU A 190 -0.39 16.70 -5.73
N VAL A 191 0.31 17.47 -4.88
CA VAL A 191 1.19 16.91 -3.84
C VAL A 191 0.41 15.98 -2.90
N LEU A 192 -0.71 16.45 -2.35
CA LEU A 192 -1.53 15.66 -1.44
C LEU A 192 -2.04 14.37 -2.12
N HIS A 193 -2.43 14.45 -3.39
CA HIS A 193 -2.87 13.29 -4.16
C HIS A 193 -1.75 12.26 -4.37
N LEU A 194 -0.55 12.72 -4.75
CA LEU A 194 0.59 11.83 -4.94
C LEU A 194 0.96 11.13 -3.62
N ILE A 195 0.94 11.87 -2.52
CA ILE A 195 1.14 11.30 -1.17
C ILE A 195 0.07 10.24 -0.86
N THR A 196 -1.22 10.45 -1.15
CA THR A 196 -2.24 9.44 -0.81
C THR A 196 -2.26 8.20 -1.70
N THR A 197 -1.78 8.33 -2.93
CA THR A 197 -1.94 7.31 -3.98
C THR A 197 -0.68 6.50 -4.27
N HIS A 198 0.43 6.77 -3.57
CA HIS A 198 1.73 6.13 -3.92
C HIS A 198 1.74 4.60 -3.79
N HIS A 199 0.83 4.00 -3.00
CA HIS A 199 0.61 2.55 -2.96
C HIS A 199 -0.63 2.06 -3.74
N GLY A 200 -1.19 2.89 -4.62
CA GLY A 200 -2.26 2.51 -5.56
C GLY A 200 -3.69 2.63 -5.03
N PHE A 201 -3.85 2.99 -3.76
CA PHE A 201 -5.15 3.34 -3.17
C PHE A 201 -5.53 4.80 -3.42
N ALA A 202 -6.64 5.28 -2.83
CA ALA A 202 -7.12 6.66 -2.96
C ALA A 202 -7.48 7.06 -4.41
N ARG A 203 -7.94 6.06 -5.20
CA ARG A 203 -8.38 6.21 -6.60
C ARG A 203 -9.78 5.62 -6.83
N PRO A 204 -10.86 6.16 -6.22
CA PRO A 204 -10.89 7.31 -5.32
C PRO A 204 -10.86 6.94 -3.83
N VAL A 205 -10.99 5.65 -3.47
CA VAL A 205 -11.28 5.23 -2.09
C VAL A 205 -10.02 4.88 -1.31
N ILE A 206 -10.00 5.28 -0.03
CA ILE A 206 -8.96 4.98 0.96
C ILE A 206 -9.60 4.38 2.21
N GLY A 207 -8.94 3.40 2.83
CA GLY A 207 -9.35 2.88 4.14
C GLY A 207 -8.84 3.77 5.25
N THR A 208 -9.66 3.99 6.27
CA THR A 208 -9.36 4.82 7.46
C THR A 208 -9.14 4.00 8.72
N SER A 209 -9.39 2.69 8.66
CA SER A 209 -9.19 1.75 9.76
C SER A 209 -7.80 1.88 10.36
N GLY A 210 -7.73 1.78 11.68
CA GLY A 210 -6.50 1.85 12.44
C GLY A 210 -5.79 3.21 12.47
N CYS A 211 -6.31 4.25 11.79
CA CYS A 211 -5.85 5.61 11.99
C CYS A 211 -6.50 6.20 13.25
N GLU A 212 -5.70 6.52 14.25
CA GLU A 212 -6.15 7.10 15.53
C GLU A 212 -5.67 8.55 15.69
N ASP A 213 -5.07 9.12 14.64
CA ASP A 213 -4.47 10.46 14.67
C ASP A 213 -5.55 11.56 14.79
N THR A 214 -6.80 11.25 14.48
CA THR A 214 -7.97 12.15 14.56
C THR A 214 -9.27 11.34 14.71
N PRO A 215 -10.38 11.93 15.20
CA PRO A 215 -11.64 11.20 15.37
C PRO A 215 -12.20 10.58 14.06
N PRO A 216 -12.95 9.47 14.14
CA PRO A 216 -13.50 8.79 12.95
C PRO A 216 -14.30 9.70 12.01
N SER A 217 -15.12 10.61 12.54
CA SER A 217 -15.89 11.55 11.72
C SER A 217 -15.00 12.45 10.86
N VAL A 218 -13.86 12.88 11.39
CA VAL A 218 -12.88 13.69 10.67
C VAL A 218 -12.14 12.85 9.62
N LEU A 219 -11.87 11.57 9.92
CA LEU A 219 -11.30 10.65 8.93
C LEU A 219 -12.25 10.40 7.76
N ASP A 220 -13.55 10.26 8.02
CA ASP A 220 -14.56 10.08 6.98
C ASP A 220 -14.66 11.31 6.08
N GLU A 221 -14.64 12.52 6.67
CA GLU A 221 -14.52 13.78 5.93
C GLU A 221 -13.26 13.82 5.08
N LYS A 222 -12.11 13.40 5.62
CA LYS A 222 -10.85 13.33 4.85
C LYS A 222 -10.87 12.30 3.73
N ALA A 223 -11.49 11.14 3.94
CA ALA A 223 -11.67 10.15 2.88
C ALA A 223 -12.54 10.71 1.75
N ALA A 224 -13.60 11.46 2.08
CA ALA A 224 -14.42 12.15 1.09
C ALA A 224 -13.64 13.25 0.35
N GLU A 225 -12.85 14.06 1.05
CA GLU A 225 -11.98 15.07 0.42
C GLU A 225 -10.97 14.45 -0.54
N ILE A 226 -10.38 13.31 -0.18
CA ILE A 226 -9.45 12.54 -1.04
C ILE A 226 -10.16 12.06 -2.31
N ALA A 227 -11.38 11.52 -2.18
CA ALA A 227 -12.17 11.08 -3.33
C ALA A 227 -12.50 12.25 -4.27
N LEU A 228 -12.89 13.40 -3.71
CA LEU A 228 -13.17 14.61 -4.49
C LEU A 228 -11.91 15.20 -5.13
N ARG A 229 -10.75 15.14 -4.46
CA ARG A 229 -9.45 15.53 -5.02
C ARG A 229 -9.08 14.69 -6.23
N PHE A 230 -9.27 13.37 -6.16
CA PHE A 230 -9.07 12.49 -7.31
C PHE A 230 -9.95 12.91 -8.49
N ALA A 231 -11.24 13.19 -8.27
CA ALA A 231 -12.14 13.64 -9.33
C ALA A 231 -11.70 14.97 -9.97
N ARG A 232 -11.28 15.95 -9.16
CA ARG A 232 -10.75 17.24 -9.67
C ARG A 232 -9.48 17.06 -10.50
N LEU A 233 -8.53 16.26 -10.01
CA LEU A 233 -7.27 16.01 -10.70
C LEU A 233 -7.45 15.16 -11.97
N GLN A 234 -8.38 14.21 -11.96
CA GLN A 234 -8.79 13.46 -13.14
C GLN A 234 -9.37 14.39 -14.22
N ALA A 235 -10.23 15.33 -13.85
CA ALA A 235 -10.78 16.31 -14.79
C ALA A 235 -9.68 17.21 -15.39
N ARG A 236 -8.64 17.52 -14.63
CA ARG A 236 -7.52 18.38 -15.06
C ARG A 236 -6.50 17.66 -15.94
N TRP A 237 -6.03 16.49 -15.51
CA TRP A 237 -4.90 15.80 -16.14
C TRP A 237 -5.34 14.63 -17.03
N GLY A 238 -6.62 14.26 -16.98
CA GLY A 238 -7.13 13.03 -17.57
C GLY A 238 -6.60 11.78 -16.85
N PRO A 239 -7.15 10.59 -17.19
CA PRO A 239 -6.76 9.34 -16.56
C PRO A 239 -5.29 9.00 -16.74
N TRP A 240 -4.73 9.31 -17.92
CA TRP A 240 -3.35 8.99 -18.25
C TRP A 240 -2.36 9.99 -17.65
N GLY A 241 -2.67 11.29 -17.66
CA GLY A 241 -1.79 12.30 -17.09
C GLY A 241 -1.66 12.15 -15.57
N LEU A 242 -2.76 11.89 -14.87
CA LEU A 242 -2.70 11.65 -13.43
C LEU A 242 -1.96 10.35 -13.09
N ALA A 243 -2.22 9.27 -13.83
CA ALA A 243 -1.51 8.01 -13.67
C ALA A 243 0.01 8.14 -13.92
N TRP A 244 0.40 9.01 -14.85
CA TRP A 244 1.81 9.30 -15.12
C TRP A 244 2.48 10.01 -13.94
N TRP A 245 1.83 11.03 -13.35
CA TRP A 245 2.32 11.68 -12.14
C TRP A 245 2.46 10.70 -10.96
N GLU A 246 1.46 9.83 -10.75
CA GLU A 246 1.50 8.76 -9.74
C GLU A 246 2.66 7.77 -10.00
N ALA A 247 2.98 7.51 -11.26
CA ALA A 247 4.11 6.65 -11.64
C ALA A 247 5.47 7.32 -11.37
N LEU A 248 5.60 8.64 -11.54
CA LEU A 248 6.83 9.36 -11.27
C LEU A 248 7.22 9.31 -9.78
N LEU A 249 6.25 9.50 -8.88
CA LEU A 249 6.51 9.40 -7.44
C LEU A 249 6.92 7.96 -7.07
N ARG A 250 6.18 6.95 -7.55
CA ARG A 250 6.51 5.54 -7.31
C ARG A 250 7.89 5.17 -7.86
N ALA A 251 8.26 5.71 -9.02
CA ALA A 251 9.59 5.51 -9.58
C ALA A 251 10.69 6.13 -8.69
N ALA A 252 10.48 7.36 -8.20
CA ALA A 252 11.43 8.02 -7.30
C ALA A 252 11.65 7.21 -6.00
N ASP A 253 10.57 6.69 -5.41
CA ASP A 253 10.60 5.89 -4.18
C ASP A 253 11.31 4.54 -4.39
N GLN A 254 10.98 3.82 -5.46
CA GLN A 254 11.66 2.57 -5.82
C GLN A 254 13.16 2.79 -6.11
N LEU A 255 13.53 3.90 -6.76
CA LEU A 255 14.93 4.25 -7.00
C LEU A 255 15.68 4.52 -5.69
N ALA A 256 15.09 5.29 -4.77
CA ALA A 256 15.69 5.57 -3.46
C ALA A 256 15.87 4.31 -2.61
N SER A 257 14.90 3.40 -2.69
CA SER A 257 14.96 2.08 -2.06
C SER A 257 16.07 1.21 -2.62
N ARG A 258 16.23 1.18 -3.95
CA ARG A 258 17.31 0.45 -4.62
C ARG A 258 18.69 1.01 -4.25
N ASP A 259 18.84 2.32 -4.20
CA ASP A 259 20.11 2.96 -3.82
C ASP A 259 20.53 2.60 -2.39
N ASN A 260 19.55 2.46 -1.49
CA ASN A 260 19.81 2.00 -0.14
C ASN A 260 20.37 0.59 -0.10
N ALA A 261 19.76 -0.34 -0.84
CA ALA A 261 20.25 -1.71 -0.94
C ALA A 261 21.67 -1.77 -1.52
N ALA A 262 21.96 -0.99 -2.56
CA ALA A 262 23.29 -0.91 -3.18
C ALA A 262 24.35 -0.34 -2.22
N GLY A 263 24.00 0.70 -1.44
CA GLY A 263 24.90 1.30 -0.44
C GLY A 263 25.21 0.38 0.73
N SER A 264 24.24 -0.39 1.21
CA SER A 264 24.42 -1.35 2.30
C SER A 264 25.28 -2.57 1.89
N GLY A 265 25.17 -3.02 0.64
CA GLY A 265 25.97 -4.15 0.14
C GLY A 265 27.48 -3.87 0.02
N ALA A 266 27.87 -2.59 -0.10
CA ALA A 266 29.28 -2.19 -0.18
C ALA A 266 29.97 -2.07 1.19
N GLY A 267 29.22 -2.09 2.30
CA GLY A 267 29.74 -1.87 3.66
C GLY A 267 29.92 -3.14 4.51
N GLY A 268 29.50 -4.31 4.03
CA GLY A 268 29.48 -5.57 4.79
C GLY A 268 30.73 -6.45 4.69
N GLY A 269 31.83 -5.94 4.15
CA GLY A 269 33.09 -6.69 4.00
C GLY A 269 34.23 -6.05 4.79
N VAL A 270 34.34 -6.37 6.08
CA VAL A 270 35.60 -6.36 6.85
C VAL A 270 35.56 -7.53 7.84
#